data_AF-A0A0F5VQ68-F1
#
_entry.id   AF-A0A0F5VQ68-F1
#
_cell.length_a   1.000
_cell.length_b   1.000
_cell.length_c   1.000
_cell.angle_alpha   90.00
_cell.angle_beta   90.00
_cell.angle_gamma   90.00
#
_symmetry.space_group_name_H-M   'P 1'
#
loop_
_entity.id
_entity.type
_entity.pdbx_description
1 polymer ?
#
loop_
_entity_poly.entity_id
_entity_poly.type
_entity_poly.pdbx_seq_one_letter_code
_entity_poly.pdbx_strand_id
1 'polypeptide(L)' 'MRPFPDDLVQAQQEWAAVYRQLAKRPGDTGLRRRLYQLSTAVLFHAHWQERGGRTPGALRELRSLGQGEGGRR' A
#
# COMPACT_ATOMS: atom_id res chain seq x y z
N MET A 1 -8.45 19.22 2.97
CA MET A 1 -7.19 18.84 2.30
C MET A 1 -7.16 17.32 2.20
N ARG A 2 -7.15 16.74 1.00
CA ARG A 2 -7.04 15.28 0.82
C ARG A 2 -5.55 14.91 0.92
N PRO A 3 -5.09 14.19 1.95
CA PRO A 3 -3.66 14.04 2.23
C PRO A 3 -2.94 13.06 1.27
N PHE A 4 -3.68 12.18 0.59
CA PHE A 4 -3.17 11.22 -0.40
C PHE A 4 -4.23 10.97 -1.48
N PRO A 5 -3.82 10.65 -2.72
CA PRO A 5 -4.75 10.24 -3.77
C PRO A 5 -5.39 8.89 -3.44
N ASP A 6 -6.66 8.74 -3.82
CA ASP A 6 -7.46 7.54 -3.56
C ASP A 6 -6.80 6.27 -4.14
N ASP A 7 -6.17 6.36 -5.32
CA ASP A 7 -5.41 5.25 -5.93
C ASP A 7 -4.28 4.73 -5.03
N LEU A 8 -3.56 5.63 -4.35
CA LEU A 8 -2.45 5.27 -3.48
C LEU A 8 -2.95 4.62 -2.18
N VAL A 9 -4.08 5.13 -1.65
CA VAL A 9 -4.75 4.55 -0.49
C VAL A 9 -5.28 3.15 -0.82
N GLN A 10 -5.93 2.99 -1.98
CA GLN A 10 -6.44 1.70 -2.45
C GLN A 10 -5.31 0.69 -2.69
N ALA A 11 -4.21 1.11 -3.33
CA ALA A 11 -3.04 0.24 -3.52
C ALA A 11 -2.42 -0.21 -2.19
N GLN A 12 -2.41 0.66 -1.17
CA GLN A 12 -1.92 0.31 0.16
C GLN A 12 -2.85 -0.66 0.91
N GLN A 13 -4.18 -0.49 0.77
CA GLN A 13 -5.17 -1.42 1.32
C GLN A 13 -5.06 -2.81 0.67
N GLU A 14 -4.98 -2.85 -0.66
CA GLU A 14 -4.74 -4.09 -1.40
C GLU A 14 -3.43 -4.74 -0.98
N TRP A 15 -2.36 -3.97 -0.81
CA TRP A 15 -1.07 -4.48 -0.33
C TRP A 15 -1.20 -5.13 1.05
N ALA A 16 -1.93 -4.49 1.98
CA ALA A 16 -2.17 -5.04 3.32
C ALA A 16 -3.04 -6.31 3.29
N ALA A 17 -4.03 -6.38 2.41
CA ALA A 17 -4.88 -7.55 2.21
C ALA A 17 -4.08 -8.72 1.61
N VAL A 18 -3.29 -8.47 0.56
CA VAL A 18 -2.41 -9.46 -0.07
C VAL A 18 -1.35 -9.95 0.91
N TYR A 19 -0.74 -9.04 1.69
CA TYR A 19 0.21 -9.41 2.72
C TYR A 19 -0.42 -10.30 3.80
N ARG A 20 -1.64 -9.99 4.27
CA ARG A 20 -2.38 -10.84 5.22
C ARG A 20 -2.68 -12.22 4.64
N GLN A 21 -3.03 -12.31 3.36
CA GLN A 21 -3.26 -13.60 2.69
C GLN A 21 -1.95 -14.38 2.53
N LEU A 22 -0.86 -13.72 2.14
CA LEU A 22 0.47 -14.32 1.99
C LEU A 22 1.00 -14.81 3.34
N ALA A 23 0.80 -14.06 4.43
CA ALA A 23 1.16 -14.47 5.78
C ALA A 23 0.44 -15.76 6.22
N LYS A 24 -0.79 -15.98 5.74
CA LYS A 24 -1.55 -17.21 5.97
C LYS A 24 -1.15 -18.35 5.04
N ARG A 25 -0.63 -18.05 3.84
CA ARG A 25 -0.29 -19.02 2.78
C ARG A 25 1.02 -18.63 2.09
N PRO A 26 2.18 -18.91 2.70
CA PRO A 26 3.48 -18.45 2.18
C PRO A 26 3.91 -19.09 0.85
N GLY A 27 3.25 -20.16 0.41
CA GLY A 27 3.54 -20.89 -0.83
C GLY A 27 2.91 -20.29 -2.10
N ASP A 28 2.13 -19.22 -2.00
CA ASP A 28 1.43 -18.66 -3.15
C ASP A 28 2.30 -17.66 -3.92
N THR A 29 2.89 -18.14 -5.01
CA THR A 29 3.74 -17.34 -5.90
C THR A 29 2.97 -16.21 -6.59
N GLY A 30 1.66 -16.37 -6.78
CA GLY A 30 0.76 -15.35 -7.34
C GLY A 30 0.61 -14.17 -6.39
N LEU A 31 0.37 -14.43 -5.11
CA LEU A 31 0.29 -13.39 -4.06
C LEU A 31 1.63 -12.65 -3.90
N ARG A 32 2.76 -13.37 -3.93
CA ARG A 32 4.09 -12.73 -3.91
C ARG A 32 4.28 -11.78 -5.10
N ARG A 33 3.95 -12.22 -6.32
CA ARG A 33 4.08 -11.39 -7.52
C ARG A 33 3.20 -10.14 -7.44
N ARG A 34 1.97 -10.30 -6.95
CA ARG A 34 1.04 -9.19 -6.75
C ARG A 34 1.51 -8.21 -5.68
N LEU A 35 2.12 -8.70 -4.60
CA LEU A 35 2.74 -7.85 -3.57
C LEU A 35 3.86 -6.97 -4.14
N TYR A 36 4.70 -7.52 -5.02
CA TYR A 36 5.76 -6.74 -5.68
C TYR A 36 5.18 -5.68 -6.62
N GLN A 37 4.16 -6.02 -7.41
CA GLN A 37 3.49 -5.05 -8.28
C GLN A 37 2.86 -3.90 -7.48
N LEU A 38 2.15 -4.21 -6.40
CA LEU A 38 1.57 -3.20 -5.50
C LEU A 38 2.66 -2.36 -4.83
N SER A 39 3.77 -2.99 -4.43
CA SER A 39 4.92 -2.25 -3.90
C SER A 39 5.48 -1.29 -4.94
N THR A 40 5.64 -1.69 -6.20
CA THR A 40 6.09 -0.80 -7.27
C THR A 40 5.09 0.34 -7.52
N ALA A 41 3.80 0.04 -7.59
CA ALA A 41 2.75 1.05 -7.78
C ALA A 41 2.74 2.10 -6.66
N VAL A 42 2.91 1.66 -5.40
CA VAL A 42 3.02 2.56 -4.25
C VAL A 42 4.35 3.31 -4.30
N LEU A 43 5.49 2.65 -4.51
CA LEU A 43 6.82 3.25 -4.39
C LEU A 43 7.18 4.21 -5.52
N PHE A 44 6.63 3.99 -6.73
CA PHE A 44 6.87 4.80 -7.93
C PHE A 44 5.68 5.71 -8.28
N HIS A 45 4.72 5.88 -7.37
CA HIS A 45 3.55 6.72 -7.60
C HIS A 45 3.95 8.18 -7.89
N ALA A 46 3.31 8.81 -8.88
CA ALA A 46 3.56 10.21 -9.27
C ALA A 46 3.41 11.19 -8.09
N HIS A 47 2.50 10.88 -7.16
CA HIS A 47 2.32 11.61 -5.91
C HIS A 47 3.62 11.86 -5.13
N TRP A 48 4.57 10.91 -5.13
CA TRP A 48 5.85 11.13 -4.44
C TRP A 48 6.72 12.16 -5.14
N GLN A 49 6.64 12.25 -6.47
CA GLN A 49 7.36 13.26 -7.22
C GLN A 49 6.75 14.64 -7.01
N GLU A 50 5.42 14.74 -7.01
CA GLU A 50 4.70 15.99 -6.75
C GLU A 50 4.91 16.53 -5.33
N ARG A 51 5.02 15.66 -4.33
CA ARG A 51 5.20 16.04 -2.92
C ARG A 51 6.66 16.36 -2.55
N GLY A 52 7.59 16.33 -3.50
CA GLY A 52 9.01 16.61 -3.25
C GLY A 52 9.80 15.43 -2.68
N GLY A 53 9.28 14.21 -2.82
CA GLY A 53 10.00 12.98 -2.52
C GLY A 53 9.25 12.03 -1.57
N ARG A 54 9.74 10.79 -1.55
CA ARG A 54 9.22 9.73 -0.67
C ARG A 54 9.90 9.80 0.69
N THR A 55 9.25 10.39 1.68
CA THR A 55 9.75 10.39 3.06
C THR A 55 9.28 9.15 3.83
N PRO A 56 10.08 8.63 4.78
CA PRO A 56 9.66 7.52 5.63
C PRO A 56 8.44 7.86 6.49
N GLY A 57 8.26 9.13 6.86
CA GLY A 57 7.07 9.62 7.57
C GLY A 57 5.79 9.48 6.74
N ALA A 58 5.83 9.89 5.47
CA ALA A 58 4.67 9.80 4.60
C ALA A 58 4.31 8.35 4.23
N LEU A 59 5.32 7.47 4.10
CA LEU A 59 5.09 6.02 3.96
C LEU A 59 4.42 5.42 5.21
N ARG A 60 4.80 5.87 6.40
CA ARG A 60 4.19 5.41 7.65
C ARG A 60 2.74 5.89 7.77
N GLU A 61 2.47 7.14 7.43
CA GLU A 61 1.11 7.70 7.40
C GLU A 61 0.22 6.95 6.41
N LEU A 62 0.71 6.70 5.19
CA LEU A 62 0.02 5.90 4.19
C LEU A 62 -0.31 4.49 4.69
N ARG A 63 0.66 3.80 5.32
CA ARG A 63 0.42 2.47 5.91
C ARG A 63 -0.64 2.51 7.00
N SER A 64 -0.65 3.53 7.85
CA SER A 64 -1.68 3.69 8.88
C SER A 64 -3.08 3.86 8.26
N LEU A 65 -3.20 4.61 7.16
CA LEU A 65 -4.46 4.78 6.43
C LEU A 65 -4.95 3.47 5.81
N GLY A 66 -4.05 2.69 5.18
CA GLY A 66 -4.40 1.40 4.59
C GLY A 66 -4.76 0.31 5.62
N GLN A 67 -4.31 0.45 6.88
CA GLN A 67 -4.66 -0.48 7.96
C GLN A 67 -5.93 -0.04 8.73
N GLY A 68 -6.23 1.26 8.76
CA GLY A 68 -7.37 1.83 9.49
C GLY A 68 -8.75 1.47 8.92
N GLU A 69 -8.85 1.20 7.62
CA GLU A 69 -10.08 0.74 6.94
C GLU A 69 -10.22 -0.80 6.95
N GLY A 70 -9.37 -1.52 7.70
CA GLY A 70 -9.46 -2.98 7.85
C GLY A 70 -10.22 -3.44 9.10
N GLY A 71 -10.81 -2.51 9.86
CA GLY A 71 -11.40 -2.75 11.18
C GLY A 71 -12.92 -2.55 11.28
N ARG A 72 -13.64 -2.38 10.17
CA ARG A 72 -15.12 -2.31 10.18
C ARG A 72 -15.74 -2.95 8.94
N ARG A 73 -15.94 -4.26 8.99
CA ARG A 73 -17.23 -4.98 8.79
C ARG A 73 -17.00 -6.45 8.57
#